data_AF-A0A927F2V9-F1
#
_entry.id   AF-A0A927F2V9-F1
#
_cell.length_a   1.000
_cell.length_b   1.000
_cell.length_c   1.000
_cell.angle_alpha   90.00
_cell.angle_beta   90.00
_cell.angle_gamma   90.00
#
_symmetry.space_group_name_H-M   'P 1'
#
loop_
_entity.id
_entity.type
_entity.pdbx_description
1 polymer ?
#
loop_
_entity_poly.entity_id
_entity_poly.type
_entity_poly.pdbx_seq_one_letter_code
_entity_poly.pdbx_strand_id
1 'polypeptide(L)' 'NTTRLLMASGDVLVGYLLLRSAAVALAKLPTARGEAADFYRGKVAAATFFAAEVLPSVSVRRALAEQTDNTLMELPEASF' A
#
# COMPACT_ATOMS: atom_id res chain seq x y z
N ASN A 1 9.13 10.84 -12.94
CA ASN A 1 8.10 9.89 -12.44
C ASN A 1 8.59 8.52 -11.97
N THR A 2 9.82 8.09 -12.30
CA THR A 2 10.33 6.74 -11.98
C THR A 2 10.36 6.43 -10.48
N THR A 3 10.76 7.38 -9.62
CA THR A 3 10.79 7.18 -8.16
C THR A 3 9.39 6.96 -7.56
N ARG A 4 8.38 7.69 -8.04
CA ARG A 4 6.98 7.56 -7.55
C ARG A 4 6.39 6.21 -7.94
N LEU A 5 6.71 5.73 -9.14
CA LEU A 5 6.32 4.39 -9.61
C LEU A 5 6.93 3.29 -8.73
N LEU A 6 8.23 3.40 -8.40
CA LEU A 6 8.91 2.43 -7.54
C LEU A 6 8.26 2.33 -6.16
N MET A 7 8.01 3.46 -5.49
CA MET A 7 7.37 3.45 -4.17
C MET A 7 5.93 2.91 -4.22
N ALA A 8 5.15 3.31 -5.22
CA ALA A 8 3.79 2.80 -5.41
C ALA A 8 3.77 1.28 -5.65
N SER A 9 4.74 0.73 -6.38
CA SER A 9 4.86 -0.71 -6.59
C SER A 9 5.19 -1.47 -5.29
N GLY A 10 6.01 -0.87 -4.42
CA GLY A 10 6.30 -1.39 -3.09
C GLY A 10 5.04 -1.45 -2.22
N ASP A 11 4.26 -0.37 -2.20
CA ASP A 11 3.01 -0.29 -1.41
C ASP A 11 2.00 -1.37 -1.84
N VAL A 12 1.89 -1.65 -3.14
CA VAL A 12 1.02 -2.72 -3.68
C VAL A 12 1.50 -4.11 -3.22
N LEU A 13 2.80 -4.39 -3.31
CA LEU A 13 3.35 -5.69 -2.89
C LEU A 13 3.23 -5.91 -1.37
N VAL A 14 3.50 -4.87 -0.57
CA VAL A 14 3.34 -4.94 0.89
C VAL A 14 1.88 -5.17 1.26
N GLY A 15 0.94 -4.45 0.63
CA GLY A 15 -0.50 -4.66 0.83
C GLY A 15 -0.93 -6.09 0.50
N TYR A 16 -0.46 -6.63 -0.63
CA TYR A 16 -0.73 -8.03 -1.01
C TYR A 16 -0.22 -9.04 0.03
N LEU A 17 1.02 -8.89 0.49
CA LEU A 17 1.61 -9.81 1.48
C LEU A 17 0.89 -9.73 2.83
N LEU A 18 0.49 -8.53 3.26
CA LEU A 18 -0.28 -8.33 4.49
C LEU A 18 -1.64 -9.02 4.40
N LEU A 19 -2.40 -8.80 3.32
CA LEU A 19 -3.69 -9.45 3.09
C LEU A 19 -3.58 -10.97 3.02
N ARG A 20 -2.55 -11.48 2.35
CA ARG A 20 -2.27 -12.92 2.29
C ARG A 20 -2.00 -13.49 3.69
N SER A 21 -1.23 -12.79 4.51
CA SER A 21 -0.96 -13.23 5.88
C SER A 21 -2.21 -13.16 6.77
N ALA A 22 -3.08 -12.18 6.55
CA ALA A 22 -4.36 -12.06 7.23
C ALA A 22 -5.34 -13.19 6.85
N ALA A 23 -5.37 -13.60 5.58
CA ALA A 23 -6.17 -14.74 5.14
C ALA A 23 -5.74 -16.04 5.82
N VAL A 24 -4.42 -16.26 5.97
CA VAL A 24 -3.88 -17.41 6.72
C VAL A 24 -4.21 -17.31 8.22
N ALA A 25 -4.14 -16.10 8.79
CA ALA A 25 -4.49 -15.86 10.19
C ALA A 25 -5.97 -16.16 10.46
N LEU A 26 -6.88 -15.75 9.57
CA LEU A 26 -8.30 -16.06 9.65
C LEU A 26 -8.57 -17.57 9.60
N ALA A 27 -7.86 -18.31 8.75
CA ALA A 27 -8.00 -19.75 8.66
C ALA A 27 -7.52 -20.49 9.93
N LYS A 28 -6.53 -19.93 10.65
CA LYS A 28 -5.96 -20.52 11.87
C LYS A 28 -6.67 -20.08 13.16
N LEU A 29 -7.44 -19.00 13.09
CA LEU A 29 -8.18 -18.41 14.21
C LEU A 29 -9.16 -19.40 14.91
N PRO A 30 -9.86 -20.32 14.21
CA PRO A 30 -10.76 -21.28 14.85
C PRO A 30 -10.05 -22.28 15.77
N THR A 31 -8.77 -22.56 15.47
CA THR A 31 -7.95 -23.53 16.21
C THR A 31 -6.99 -22.88 17.21
N ALA A 32 -6.84 -21.55 17.15
CA ALA A 32 -5.91 -20.81 18.00
C ALA A 32 -6.51 -20.53 19.38
N ARG A 33 -5.68 -20.59 20.43
CA ARG A 33 -6.07 -20.27 21.82
C ARG A 33 -5.00 -19.39 22.47
N GLY A 34 -5.41 -18.59 23.45
CA GLY A 34 -4.53 -17.69 24.19
C GLY A 34 -3.86 -16.65 23.29
N GLU A 35 -2.59 -16.35 23.56
CA GLU A 35 -1.78 -15.33 22.89
C GLU A 35 -1.71 -15.48 21.36
N ALA A 36 -1.81 -16.73 20.85
CA ALA A 36 -1.84 -16.98 19.41
C ALA A 36 -3.12 -16.44 18.73
N ALA A 37 -4.26 -16.46 19.41
CA ALA A 37 -5.51 -15.92 18.88
C ALA A 37 -5.45 -14.39 18.78
N ASP A 38 -4.86 -13.72 19.76
CA ASP A 38 -4.68 -12.28 19.76
C ASP A 38 -3.65 -11.82 18.72
N PHE A 39 -2.57 -12.59 18.52
CA PHE A 39 -1.62 -12.38 17.44
C PHE A 39 -2.29 -12.44 16.05
N TYR A 40 -3.13 -13.46 15.80
CA TYR A 40 -3.84 -13.59 14.53
C TYR A 40 -4.88 -12.48 14.32
N ARG A 41 -5.60 -12.07 15.37
CA ARG A 41 -6.50 -10.90 15.30
C ARG A 41 -5.73 -9.61 14.98
N GLY A 42 -4.58 -9.39 15.61
CA GLY A 42 -3.72 -8.25 15.32
C GLY A 42 -3.22 -8.23 13.88
N LYS A 43 -2.84 -9.39 13.33
CA LYS A 43 -2.44 -9.54 11.91
C LYS A 43 -3.56 -9.15 10.94
N VAL A 44 -4.81 -9.55 11.24
CA VAL A 44 -5.97 -9.19 10.43
C VAL A 44 -6.25 -7.70 10.52
N ALA A 45 -6.28 -7.13 11.73
CA ALA A 45 -6.51 -5.71 11.95
C ALA A 45 -5.45 -4.83 11.25
N ALA A 46 -4.17 -5.19 11.34
CA ALA A 46 -3.09 -4.48 10.67
C ALA A 46 -3.22 -4.52 9.13
N ALA A 47 -3.61 -5.66 8.56
CA ALA A 47 -3.83 -5.78 7.13
C ALA A 47 -5.03 -4.95 6.65
N THR A 48 -6.13 -4.95 7.42
CA THR A 48 -7.31 -4.12 7.12
C THR A 48 -6.99 -2.62 7.21
N PHE A 49 -6.27 -2.19 8.24
CA PHE A 49 -5.82 -0.81 8.38
C PHE A 49 -4.94 -0.38 7.20
N PHE A 50 -3.94 -1.20 6.84
CA PHE A 50 -3.07 -0.89 5.70
C PHE A 50 -3.86 -0.80 4.37
N ALA A 51 -4.82 -1.70 4.18
CA ALA A 51 -5.67 -1.67 3.00
C ALA A 51 -6.57 -0.43 2.93
N ALA A 52 -7.07 0.05 4.07
CA ALA A 52 -7.92 1.23 4.15
C ALA A 52 -7.13 2.54 4.00
N GLU A 53 -5.94 2.65 4.60
CA GLU A 53 -5.20 3.92 4.66
C GLU A 53 -4.17 4.05 3.53
N VAL A 54 -3.46 2.97 3.17
CA VAL A 54 -2.29 3.06 2.28
C VAL A 54 -2.65 2.80 0.82
N LEU A 55 -3.53 1.84 0.53
CA LEU A 55 -3.88 1.49 -0.85
C LEU A 55 -4.59 2.61 -1.63
N PRO A 56 -5.45 3.46 -1.04
CA PRO A 56 -6.05 4.59 -1.78
C PRO A 56 -5.00 5.57 -2.32
N SER A 57 -3.87 5.73 -1.62
CA SER A 57 -2.78 6.61 -2.05
C SER A 57 -2.16 6.17 -3.39
N VAL A 58 -2.16 4.86 -3.68
CA VAL A 58 -1.66 4.30 -4.94
C VAL A 58 -2.52 4.76 -6.11
N SER A 59 -3.85 4.80 -5.94
CA SER A 59 -4.79 5.29 -6.97
C SER A 59 -4.53 6.76 -7.30
N VAL A 60 -4.31 7.58 -6.27
CA VAL A 60 -4.00 9.01 -6.45
C VAL A 60 -2.66 9.19 -7.16
N ARG A 61 -1.62 8.46 -6.75
CA ARG A 61 -0.29 8.51 -7.38
C ARG A 61 -0.33 8.07 -8.84
N ARG A 62 -1.16 7.08 -9.18
CA ARG A 62 -1.39 6.65 -10.56
C ARG A 62 -2.02 7.79 -11.38
N ALA A 63 -3.09 8.41 -10.89
CA ALA A 63 -3.75 9.51 -11.60
C ALA A 63 -2.80 10.69 -11.85
N LEU A 64 -1.96 11.05 -10.87
CA LEU A 64 -0.93 12.08 -11.02
C LEU A 64 0.13 11.72 -12.06
N ALA A 65 0.52 10.44 -12.14
CA ALA A 65 1.46 9.97 -13.14
C ALA A 65 0.87 10.02 -14.57
N GLU A 66 -0.42 9.70 -14.72
CA GLU A 66 -1.16 9.80 -15.99
C GLU A 66 -1.34 11.27 -16.44
N GLN A 67 -1.44 12.21 -15.51
CA GLN A 67 -1.58 13.64 -15.79
C GLN A 67 -0.25 14.39 -15.94
N THR A 68 0.89 13.69 -15.89
CA THR A 68 2.18 14.38 -15.99
C THR A 68 2.39 14.92 -17.40
N ASP A 69 2.67 16.22 -17.49
CA ASP A 69 2.99 16.94 -18.71
C ASP A 69 4.45 17.42 -18.73
N ASN A 70 4.87 18.03 -19.84
CA ASN A 70 6.24 18.50 -20.05
C ASN A 70 6.41 19.99 -19.68
N THR A 71 5.41 20.62 -19.06
CA THR A 71 5.38 22.06 -18.82
C THR A 71 6.54 22.55 -17.95
N LEU A 72 6.95 21.73 -16.97
CA LEU A 72 8.12 22.01 -16.13
C LEU A 72 9.45 21.92 -16.89
N MET A 73 9.53 21.14 -17.96
CA MET A 73 10.76 20.96 -18.76
C MET A 73 10.89 22.03 -19.85
N GLU A 74 9.80 22.71 -20.19
CA GLU A 74 9.74 23.80 -21.17
C GLU A 74 9.91 25.18 -20.53
N LEU A 75 9.92 25.25 -19.19
CA LEU A 75 10.12 26.50 -18.46
C LEU A 75 11.57 27.00 -18.65
N PRO A 76 11.77 28.28 -18.99
CA PRO A 76 13.12 28.85 -19.08
C PRO A 76 13.83 28.74 -17.73
N GLU A 77 15.09 28.30 -17.73
CA GLU A 77 15.91 28.14 -16.52
C GLU A 77 15.96 29.41 -15.66
N ALA A 78 15.86 30.59 -16.28
CA ALA A 78 15.81 31.89 -15.60
C ALA A 78 14.53 32.13 -14.75
N SER A 79 13.58 31.20 -14.76
CA SER A 79 12.31 31.27 -14.02
C SER A 79 12.33 30.43 -12.72
N PHE A 80 13.46 29.77 -12.43
CA PHE A 80 13.70 28.96 -11.22
C PHE A 80 14.66 29.64 -10.24
#